data_AF-A0A1Y4FA08-F1
#
_entry.id   AF-A0A1Y4FA08-F1
#
_cell.length_a   1.000
_cell.length_b   1.000
_cell.length_c   1.000
_cell.angle_alpha   90.00
_cell.angle_beta   90.00
_cell.angle_gamma   90.00
#
_symmetry.space_group_name_H-M   'P 1'
#
loop_
_entity.id
_entity.type
_entity.pdbx_description
1 polymer ?
#
loop_
_entity_poly.entity_id
_entity_poly.type
_entity_poly.pdbx_seq_one_letter_code
_entity_poly.pdbx_strand_id
1 'polypeptide(L)'
;MAINERASSDARHARTGKDAGLYNGTGDLLASMESFQAKATYNNVKYKPMGDPQEHETSDSYGITITVTEIVIEDIDMFRELMASMKSGTTPQFVFQGVLLGLNGSEERVVYRECIPSGDIDLQNVANGDVIKRNWNFFVNGKPDLQKELTI
;
A
#
# COMPACT_ATOMS: atom_id res chain seq x y z
N MET A 1 44.16 -8.14 -6.29
CA MET A 1 43.42 -7.42 -5.21
C MET A 1 43.84 -5.96 -5.32
N ALA A 2 42.97 -4.97 -5.48
CA ALA A 2 41.60 -4.83 -5.01
C ALA A 2 40.68 -4.24 -6.08
N ILE A 3 39.37 -4.47 -5.90
CA ILE A 3 38.26 -4.09 -6.78
C ILE A 3 37.54 -2.88 -6.18
N ASN A 4 37.20 -1.93 -7.05
CA ASN A 4 35.95 -1.17 -7.07
C ASN A 4 35.76 0.05 -6.14
N GLU A 5 35.70 1.25 -6.76
CA GLU A 5 35.14 2.49 -6.19
C GLU A 5 34.13 3.19 -7.13
N ARG A 6 33.52 2.46 -8.08
CA ARG A 6 32.49 3.02 -8.99
C ARG A 6 31.21 2.19 -9.05
N ALA A 7 30.80 1.61 -7.93
CA ALA A 7 29.46 0.99 -7.76
C ALA A 7 28.48 1.83 -6.93
N SER A 8 28.76 3.12 -6.73
CA SER A 8 27.81 4.07 -6.10
C SER A 8 26.56 4.36 -6.97
N SER A 9 26.38 3.66 -8.10
CA SER A 9 25.30 3.90 -9.06
C SER A 9 24.77 2.58 -9.67
N ASP A 10 24.74 1.47 -8.90
CA ASP A 10 23.97 0.29 -9.32
C ASP A 10 22.52 0.42 -8.86
N ALA A 11 21.66 0.95 -9.73
CA ALA A 11 20.22 1.10 -9.52
C ALA A 11 19.47 -0.24 -9.46
N ARG A 12 20.13 -1.39 -9.63
CA ARG A 12 19.50 -2.71 -9.43
C ARG A 12 19.32 -3.09 -7.96
N HIS A 13 19.89 -2.29 -7.06
CA HIS A 13 19.56 -2.24 -5.63
C HIS A 13 18.91 -0.88 -5.28
N ALA A 14 18.25 -0.21 -6.23
CA ALA A 14 17.38 0.93 -5.93
C ALA A 14 16.46 0.48 -4.79
N ARG A 15 16.73 1.05 -3.61
CA ARG A 15 16.28 0.60 -2.30
C ARG A 15 14.76 0.47 -2.34
N THR A 16 14.30 -0.74 -2.61
CA THR A 16 12.90 -1.11 -2.57
C THR A 16 12.46 -0.95 -1.14
N GLY A 17 11.35 -0.27 -0.87
CA GLY A 17 10.60 -0.39 0.37
C GLY A 17 10.08 -1.82 0.51
N LYS A 18 11.02 -2.76 0.68
CA LYS A 18 10.86 -4.20 0.46
C LYS A 18 10.18 -4.90 1.63
N ASP A 19 10.04 -4.19 2.74
CA ASP A 19 9.51 -4.75 3.98
C ASP A 19 8.24 -4.00 4.38
N ALA A 20 7.28 -3.92 3.46
CA ALA A 20 5.90 -3.65 3.84
C ALA A 20 5.35 -4.94 4.48
N GLY A 21 5.29 -4.96 5.80
CA GLY A 21 4.65 -6.04 6.54
C GLY A 21 3.15 -5.80 6.66
N LEU A 22 2.34 -6.79 6.28
CA LEU A 22 0.90 -6.78 6.57
C LEU A 22 0.69 -7.19 8.01
N TYR A 23 -0.06 -6.43 8.81
CA TYR A 23 -0.39 -6.84 10.17
C TYR A 23 -1.89 -7.00 10.35
N ASN A 24 -2.31 -8.01 11.12
CA ASN A 24 -3.69 -8.09 11.59
C ASN A 24 -3.97 -7.02 12.67
N GLY A 25 -5.23 -6.89 13.08
CA GLY A 25 -5.62 -5.97 14.15
C GLY A 25 -4.97 -6.24 15.52
N THR A 26 -4.33 -7.41 15.71
CA THR A 26 -3.59 -7.81 16.93
C THR A 26 -2.08 -7.62 16.82
N GLY A 27 -1.55 -7.27 15.65
CA GLY A 27 -0.13 -7.02 15.41
C GLY A 27 0.69 -8.21 14.89
N ASP A 28 0.06 -9.31 14.49
CA ASP A 28 0.73 -10.46 13.87
C ASP A 28 0.92 -10.22 12.37
N LEU A 29 2.07 -10.64 11.83
CA LEU A 29 2.39 -10.53 10.40
C LEU A 29 1.49 -11.50 9.59
N LEU A 30 0.78 -10.97 8.60
CA LEU A 30 -0.22 -11.66 7.78
C LEU A 30 0.18 -11.93 6.33
N ALA A 31 1.21 -11.23 5.81
CA ALA A 31 1.74 -11.41 4.45
C ALA A 31 3.05 -10.64 4.25
N SER A 32 4.02 -11.29 3.60
CA SER A 32 5.11 -10.62 2.88
C SER A 32 4.60 -10.15 1.51
N MET A 33 4.95 -8.91 1.15
CA MET A 33 4.48 -8.29 -0.10
C MET A 33 5.62 -8.16 -1.10
N GLU A 34 5.36 -8.47 -2.36
CA GLU A 34 6.28 -8.13 -3.44
C GLU A 34 6.18 -6.63 -3.79
N SER A 35 4.96 -6.09 -3.77
CA SER A 35 4.73 -4.66 -4.04
C SER A 35 3.67 -4.09 -3.11
N PHE A 36 3.88 -2.83 -2.72
CA PHE A 36 2.96 -2.04 -1.91
C PHE A 36 2.85 -0.64 -2.51
N GLN A 37 1.63 -0.19 -2.77
CA GLN A 37 1.36 1.17 -3.24
C GLN A 37 0.13 1.74 -2.53
N ALA A 38 0.27 2.89 -1.88
CA ALA A 38 -0.83 3.66 -1.32
C ALA A 38 -1.00 4.97 -2.11
N LYS A 39 -2.24 5.34 -2.43
CA LYS A 39 -2.58 6.58 -3.16
C LYS A 39 -3.72 7.32 -2.46
N ALA A 40 -3.55 8.62 -2.27
CA ALA A 40 -4.64 9.52 -1.89
C ALA A 40 -5.16 10.24 -3.15
N THR A 41 -6.46 10.15 -3.38
CA THR A 41 -7.16 10.85 -4.46
C THR A 41 -8.01 11.95 -3.84
N TYR A 42 -7.71 13.21 -4.17
CA TYR A 42 -8.50 14.36 -3.75
C TYR A 42 -9.52 14.71 -4.84
N ASN A 43 -10.78 14.79 -4.43
CA ASN A 43 -11.86 15.30 -5.26
C ASN A 43 -12.16 16.72 -4.79
N ASN A 44 -11.94 17.68 -5.69
CA ASN A 44 -12.23 19.09 -5.46
C ASN A 44 -13.41 19.53 -6.32
N VAL A 45 -14.16 20.50 -5.81
CA VAL A 45 -15.24 21.14 -6.56
C VAL A 45 -14.75 22.50 -7.07
N LYS A 46 -14.93 22.72 -8.38
CA LYS A 46 -14.65 24.01 -9.03
C LYS A 46 -15.86 24.93 -8.91
N TYR A 47 -15.61 26.18 -8.53
CA TYR A 47 -16.63 27.22 -8.47
C TYR A 47 -16.08 28.55 -8.99
N LYS A 48 -16.99 29.44 -9.40
CA LYS A 48 -16.64 30.77 -9.90
C LYS A 48 -17.43 31.83 -9.13
N PRO A 49 -16.76 32.67 -8.32
CA PRO A 49 -17.40 33.84 -7.72
C PRO A 49 -17.92 34.80 -8.79
N MET A 50 -19.10 35.36 -8.59
CA MET A 50 -19.69 36.28 -9.57
C MET A 50 -18.86 37.56 -9.68
N GLY A 51 -18.33 37.84 -10.87
CA GLY A 51 -17.50 39.01 -11.16
C GLY A 51 -15.99 38.75 -11.23
N ASP A 52 -15.52 37.58 -10.78
CA ASP A 52 -14.13 37.15 -10.98
C ASP A 52 -14.05 36.22 -12.19
N PRO A 53 -13.22 36.50 -13.22
CA PRO A 53 -13.03 35.59 -14.34
C PRO A 53 -12.30 34.29 -13.97
N GLN A 54 -11.60 34.23 -12.82
CA GLN A 54 -10.82 33.08 -12.38
C GLN A 54 -11.69 31.98 -11.76
N GLU A 55 -11.40 30.71 -12.09
CA GLU A 55 -11.97 29.54 -11.41
C GLU A 55 -11.23 29.26 -10.10
N HIS A 56 -11.98 28.97 -9.04
CA HIS A 56 -11.46 28.60 -7.72
C HIS A 56 -11.83 27.14 -7.42
N GLU A 57 -10.98 26.45 -6.64
CA GLU A 57 -11.23 25.09 -6.18
C GLU A 57 -11.43 25.06 -4.66
N THR A 58 -12.41 24.28 -4.20
CA THR A 58 -12.58 23.92 -2.78
C THR A 58 -12.46 22.40 -2.62
N SER A 59 -11.85 21.96 -1.53
CA SER A 59 -11.78 20.54 -1.17
C SER A 59 -13.19 20.03 -0.85
N ASP A 60 -13.55 18.89 -1.42
CA ASP A 60 -14.82 18.19 -1.15
C ASP A 60 -14.55 16.90 -0.39
N SER A 61 -13.84 15.95 -1.01
CA SER A 61 -13.52 14.66 -0.40
C SER A 61 -12.14 14.18 -0.77
N TYR A 62 -11.60 13.25 0.01
CA TYR A 62 -10.44 12.47 -0.40
C TYR A 62 -10.71 10.99 -0.09
N GLY A 63 -10.24 10.12 -0.98
CA GLY A 63 -10.27 8.68 -0.81
C GLY A 63 -8.85 8.12 -0.85
N ILE A 64 -8.59 7.06 -0.10
CA ILE A 64 -7.28 6.43 -0.07
C ILE A 64 -7.43 4.99 -0.50
N THR A 65 -6.65 4.61 -1.51
CA THR A 65 -6.60 3.25 -2.02
C THR A 65 -5.22 2.66 -1.82
N ILE A 66 -5.18 1.37 -1.52
CA ILE A 66 -3.95 0.59 -1.39
C ILE A 66 -4.03 -0.57 -2.39
N THR A 67 -2.96 -0.76 -3.15
CA THR A 67 -2.78 -1.92 -4.03
C THR A 67 -1.55 -2.69 -3.57
N VAL A 68 -1.69 -4.00 -3.43
CA VAL A 68 -0.65 -4.91 -2.97
C VAL A 68 -0.56 -6.12 -3.89
N THR A 69 0.67 -6.56 -4.15
CA THR A 69 0.92 -7.87 -4.77
C THR A 69 1.55 -8.81 -3.76
N GLU A 70 0.84 -9.89 -3.45
CA GLU A 70 1.29 -10.98 -2.58
C GLU A 70 1.88 -12.12 -3.42
N ILE A 71 2.90 -12.80 -2.89
CA ILE A 71 3.40 -14.06 -3.44
C ILE A 71 2.68 -15.22 -2.75
N VAL A 72 1.84 -15.95 -3.49
CA VAL A 72 0.91 -16.97 -2.94
C VAL A 72 1.63 -18.17 -2.34
N ILE A 73 2.88 -18.39 -2.71
CA ILE A 73 3.68 -19.51 -2.22
C ILE A 73 4.15 -19.27 -0.78
N GLU A 74 4.29 -18.01 -0.36
CA GLU A 74 4.82 -17.64 0.95
C GLU A 74 3.71 -17.45 2.00
N ASP A 75 2.53 -16.97 1.60
CA ASP A 75 1.43 -16.70 2.52
C ASP A 75 0.05 -17.11 1.97
N ILE A 76 -0.82 -17.53 2.89
CA ILE A 76 -2.20 -17.96 2.64
C ILE A 76 -3.18 -17.39 3.68
N ASP A 77 -2.72 -16.74 4.75
CA ASP A 77 -3.58 -16.36 5.88
C ASP A 77 -4.48 -15.17 5.52
N MET A 78 -3.96 -14.16 4.79
CA MET A 78 -4.80 -13.09 4.23
C MET A 78 -5.88 -13.64 3.28
N PHE A 79 -5.53 -14.65 2.47
CA PHE A 79 -6.51 -15.30 1.58
C PHE A 79 -7.55 -16.11 2.36
N ARG A 80 -7.16 -16.80 3.44
CA ARG A 80 -8.09 -17.53 4.31
C ARG A 80 -9.07 -16.58 5.00
N GLU A 81 -8.59 -15.45 5.49
CA GLU A 81 -9.44 -14.43 6.11
C GLU A 81 -10.45 -13.87 5.11
N LEU A 82 -10.02 -13.58 3.87
CA LEU A 82 -10.94 -13.22 2.78
C LEU A 82 -11.97 -14.32 2.53
N MET A 83 -11.56 -15.58 2.38
CA MET A 83 -12.49 -16.68 2.12
C MET A 83 -13.46 -16.94 3.29
N ALA A 84 -13.03 -16.71 4.53
CA ALA A 84 -13.88 -16.78 5.71
C ALA A 84 -14.89 -15.62 5.75
N SER A 85 -14.46 -14.41 5.38
CA SER A 85 -15.33 -13.24 5.29
C SER A 85 -16.44 -13.42 4.26
N MET A 86 -16.14 -14.01 3.11
CA MET A 86 -17.13 -14.31 2.07
C MET A 86 -18.20 -15.29 2.54
N LYS A 87 -17.85 -16.23 3.42
CA LYS A 87 -18.80 -17.20 3.99
C LYS A 87 -19.62 -16.63 5.14
N SER A 88 -19.01 -15.79 5.96
CA SER A 88 -19.64 -15.21 7.15
C SER A 88 -20.43 -13.93 6.85
N GLY A 89 -20.17 -13.28 5.72
CA GLY A 89 -20.75 -11.99 5.35
C GLY A 89 -20.17 -10.80 6.12
N THR A 90 -19.16 -11.00 6.97
CA THR A 90 -18.51 -9.93 7.74
C THR A 90 -17.25 -9.51 7.02
N THR A 91 -17.19 -8.26 6.54
CA THR A 91 -16.03 -7.71 5.82
C THR A 91 -14.78 -7.72 6.72
N PRO A 92 -13.64 -8.26 6.25
CA PRO A 92 -12.42 -8.26 7.03
C PRO A 92 -11.79 -6.87 7.02
N GLN A 93 -11.04 -6.55 8.07
CA GLN A 93 -10.34 -5.27 8.20
C GLN A 93 -8.86 -5.51 8.44
N PHE A 94 -8.03 -4.90 7.60
CA PHE A 94 -6.59 -5.04 7.66
C PHE A 94 -5.93 -3.74 8.12
N VAL A 95 -4.72 -3.87 8.65
CA VAL A 95 -3.84 -2.74 8.97
C VAL A 95 -2.58 -2.87 8.13
N PHE A 96 -2.31 -1.87 7.29
CA PHE A 96 -1.11 -1.82 6.49
C PHE A 96 -0.12 -0.82 7.07
N GLN A 97 1.16 -1.15 6.94
CA GLN A 97 2.22 -0.24 7.32
C GLN A 97 3.20 -0.08 6.16
N GLY A 98 3.24 1.11 5.59
CA GLY A 98 4.26 1.51 4.63
C GLY A 98 5.51 1.98 5.35
N VAL A 99 6.67 1.50 4.91
CA VAL A 99 7.97 1.96 5.40
C VAL A 99 8.82 2.41 4.20
N LEU A 100 9.32 3.64 4.25
CA LEU A 100 10.33 4.14 3.31
C LEU A 100 11.65 4.34 4.03
N LEU A 101 12.74 3.90 3.42
CA LEU A 101 14.09 4.00 3.97
C LEU A 101 14.89 5.05 3.21
N GLY A 102 15.30 6.10 3.93
CA GLY A 102 16.15 7.18 3.42
C GLY A 102 17.59 6.71 3.17
N LEU A 103 18.32 7.48 2.35
CA LEU A 103 19.71 7.14 2.03
C LEU A 103 20.63 7.15 3.27
N ASN A 104 20.34 8.05 4.20
CA ASN A 104 21.00 8.27 5.49
C ASN A 104 20.58 7.29 6.60
N GLY A 105 19.68 6.34 6.31
CA GLY A 105 19.16 5.40 7.31
C GLY A 105 17.96 5.93 8.11
N SER A 106 17.40 7.08 7.74
CA SER A 106 16.11 7.53 8.28
C SER A 106 14.95 6.66 7.78
N GLU A 107 13.87 6.58 8.55
CA GLU A 107 12.68 5.81 8.22
C GLU A 107 11.46 6.74 8.17
N GLU A 108 10.73 6.71 7.07
CA GLU A 108 9.34 7.18 7.05
C GLU A 108 8.42 5.99 7.29
N ARG A 109 7.43 6.16 8.14
CA ARG A 109 6.49 5.10 8.50
C ARG A 109 5.08 5.65 8.54
N VAL A 110 4.22 5.12 7.68
CA VAL A 110 2.81 5.50 7.60
C VAL A 110 1.96 4.27 7.87
N VAL A 111 0.99 4.41 8.77
CA VAL A 111 0.05 3.34 9.13
C VAL A 111 -1.32 3.65 8.54
N TYR A 112 -1.88 2.66 7.85
CA TYR A 112 -3.21 2.69 7.27
C TYR A 112 -4.09 1.69 8.02
N ARG A 113 -5.12 2.20 8.70
CA ARG A 113 -6.03 1.39 9.53
C ARG A 113 -7.38 1.25 8.85
N GLU A 114 -8.15 0.24 9.26
CA GLU A 114 -9.50 -0.03 8.72
C GLU A 114 -9.49 -0.19 7.20
N CYS A 115 -8.52 -0.94 6.70
CA CYS A 115 -8.39 -1.18 5.27
C CYS A 115 -9.30 -2.33 4.87
N ILE A 116 -10.30 -2.02 4.04
CA ILE A 116 -11.31 -2.95 3.59
C ILE A 116 -11.01 -3.40 2.15
N PRO A 117 -11.17 -4.69 1.83
CA PRO A 117 -11.04 -5.16 0.46
C PRO A 117 -12.02 -4.40 -0.46
N SER A 118 -11.55 -3.92 -1.61
CA SER A 118 -12.32 -3.04 -2.51
C SER A 118 -11.94 -3.23 -3.96
N GLY A 119 -12.91 -3.08 -4.88
CA GLY A 119 -12.70 -3.33 -6.30
C GLY A 119 -12.43 -4.81 -6.60
N ASP A 120 -11.60 -5.07 -7.61
CA ASP A 120 -11.25 -6.42 -8.03
C ASP A 120 -10.12 -6.99 -7.17
N ILE A 121 -10.30 -8.22 -6.70
CA ILE A 121 -9.29 -9.00 -5.98
C ILE A 121 -9.15 -10.34 -6.67
N ASP A 122 -7.92 -10.70 -7.00
CA ASP A 122 -7.64 -11.97 -7.65
C ASP A 122 -7.88 -13.10 -6.65
N LEU A 123 -8.78 -14.04 -6.96
CA LEU A 123 -8.93 -15.25 -6.15
C LEU A 123 -7.94 -16.33 -6.60
N GLN A 124 -7.86 -16.52 -7.92
CA GLN A 124 -6.99 -17.48 -8.58
C GLN A 124 -6.55 -16.90 -9.92
N ASN A 125 -5.25 -16.63 -10.05
CA ASN A 125 -4.64 -16.20 -11.30
C ASN A 125 -3.38 -17.03 -11.51
N VAL A 126 -3.34 -17.81 -12.60
CA VAL A 126 -2.27 -18.77 -12.88
C VAL A 126 -1.81 -18.60 -14.32
N ALA A 127 -0.51 -18.35 -14.49
CA ALA A 127 0.16 -18.29 -15.78
C ALA A 127 1.30 -19.32 -15.84
N ASN A 128 1.54 -19.90 -17.01
CA ASN A 128 2.60 -20.91 -17.18
C ASN A 128 3.99 -20.28 -17.00
N GLY A 129 4.76 -20.81 -16.04
CA GLY A 129 6.18 -20.44 -15.84
C GLY A 129 6.42 -19.33 -14.83
N ASP A 130 5.38 -18.76 -14.21
CA ASP A 130 5.50 -17.67 -13.25
C ASP A 130 5.26 -18.12 -11.80
N VAL A 131 5.85 -17.37 -10.87
CA VAL A 131 5.49 -17.43 -9.44
C VAL A 131 4.03 -16.99 -9.31
N ILE A 132 3.21 -17.77 -8.61
CA ILE A 132 1.79 -17.44 -8.41
C ILE A 132 1.71 -16.18 -7.54
N LYS A 133 1.06 -15.15 -8.08
CA LYS A 133 0.87 -13.86 -7.42
C LYS A 133 -0.62 -13.59 -7.24
N ARG A 134 -0.95 -12.81 -6.22
CA ARG A 134 -2.31 -12.33 -5.98
C ARG A 134 -2.31 -10.82 -5.87
N ASN A 135 -3.11 -10.18 -6.71
CA ASN A 135 -3.33 -8.75 -6.63
C ASN A 135 -4.48 -8.44 -5.68
N TRP A 136 -4.24 -7.49 -4.78
CA TRP A 136 -5.18 -7.04 -3.78
C TRP A 136 -5.38 -5.54 -3.89
N ASN A 137 -6.64 -5.13 -3.79
CA ASN A 137 -7.04 -3.73 -3.75
C ASN A 137 -7.84 -3.48 -2.48
N PHE A 138 -7.52 -2.38 -1.80
CA PHE A 138 -8.14 -1.97 -0.56
C PHE A 138 -8.54 -0.50 -0.61
N PHE A 139 -9.61 -0.17 0.10
CA PHE A 139 -9.96 1.19 0.45
C PHE A 139 -9.69 1.41 1.94
N VAL A 140 -9.09 2.54 2.29
CA VAL A 140 -8.73 2.86 3.67
C VAL A 140 -9.78 3.79 4.27
N ASN A 141 -10.52 3.30 5.27
CA ASN A 141 -11.50 4.12 5.98
C ASN A 141 -10.88 4.92 7.12
N GLY A 142 -9.81 4.39 7.73
CA GLY A 142 -9.08 5.06 8.79
C GLY A 142 -8.22 6.20 8.25
N LYS A 143 -8.14 7.29 9.01
CA LYS A 143 -7.18 8.36 8.69
C LYS A 143 -5.75 7.81 8.78
N PRO A 144 -4.91 8.00 7.76
CA PRO A 144 -3.51 7.60 7.82
C PRO A 144 -2.78 8.35 8.93
N ASP A 145 -1.80 7.68 9.51
CA ASP A 145 -1.05 8.18 10.66
C ASP A 145 0.45 8.10 10.38
N LEU A 146 1.13 9.24 10.42
CA LEU A 146 2.58 9.34 10.23
C LEU A 146 3.25 9.00 11.57
N GLN A 147 3.86 7.83 11.66
CA GLN A 147 4.55 7.39 12.86
C GLN A 147 6.01 7.85 12.92
N LYS A 148 6.66 7.97 11.76
CA LYS A 148 8.02 8.48 11.63
C LYS A 148 8.14 9.28 10.35
N GLU A 149 8.84 10.40 10.42
CA GLU A 149 9.13 11.27 9.28
C GLU A 149 10.52 10.94 8.72
N LEU A 150 10.63 10.99 7.39
CA LEU A 150 11.92 10.93 6.74
C LEU A 150 12.73 12.18 7.11
N THR A 151 13.90 11.99 7.72
CA THR A 151 14.86 13.07 7.97
C THR A 151 15.93 13.07 6.88
N ILE A 152 16.42 14.26 6.51
CA ILE A 152 17.53 14.48 5.57
C ILE A 152 18.84 14.59 6.35
#